data_AF-W2T2C2-F1
#
_entry.id   AF-W2T2C2-F1
#
_cell.length_a   1.000
_cell.length_b   1.000
_cell.length_c   1.000
_cell.angle_alpha   90.00
_cell.angle_beta   90.00
_cell.angle_gamma   90.00
#
_symmetry.space_group_name_H-M   'P 1'
#
loop_
_entity.id
_entity.type
_entity.pdbx_description
1 polymer ?
#
loop_
_entity_poly.entity_id
_entity_poly.type
_entity_poly.pdbx_seq_one_letter_code
_entity_poly.pdbx_strand_id
1 'polypeptide(L)'
;MYLDESLALVELFHSNNTMAKSQTPCRFVSSRYEFECPAENTPEGLQSRSLSANPKKVLARIATIQVPWSTRFISAVLDPLNEYTLTISKELGRVISITGTAYDYNYDGIADEDKKGSPSHLYRVLVTCATGWAPDGFACRNPWSSRAIAFIFPHMDGDANCLPSRELLLQYTARVKDVEMISGMNIDLPGVPPSHALHLKMNLATQLW
;
A
#
# COMPACT_ATOMS: atom_id res chain seq x y z
N MET A 1 8.22 3.03 -26.63
CA MET A 1 8.15 3.66 -25.30
C MET A 1 7.01 2.98 -24.58
N TYR A 2 7.30 2.00 -23.72
CA TYR A 2 6.27 1.27 -22.98
C TYR A 2 5.65 2.23 -21.95
N LEU A 3 4.32 2.22 -21.82
CA LEU A 3 3.60 3.01 -20.81
C LEU A 3 3.82 2.32 -19.45
N ASP A 4 4.41 3.03 -18.49
CA ASP A 4 4.54 2.53 -17.12
C ASP A 4 3.23 2.80 -16.37
N GLU A 5 2.44 1.76 -16.15
CA GLU A 5 1.18 1.81 -15.40
C GLU A 5 1.37 1.46 -13.91
N SER A 6 2.62 1.45 -13.40
CA SER A 6 2.89 1.24 -11.98
C SER A 6 2.43 2.45 -11.17
N LEU A 7 1.69 2.17 -10.10
CA LEU A 7 1.15 3.20 -9.23
C LEU A 7 1.63 2.96 -7.80
N ALA A 8 2.07 4.02 -7.15
CA ALA A 8 2.43 4.00 -5.73
C ALA A 8 1.88 5.24 -5.04
N LEU A 9 1.27 5.05 -3.87
CA LEU A 9 0.78 6.09 -3.00
C LEU A 9 1.52 6.02 -1.66
N VAL A 10 2.16 7.11 -1.28
CA VAL A 10 2.76 7.29 0.04
C VAL A 10 1.82 8.14 0.90
N GLU A 11 1.43 7.61 2.05
CA GLU A 11 0.55 8.30 2.99
C GLU A 11 1.13 8.30 4.40
N LEU A 12 0.93 9.43 5.09
CA LEU A 12 1.17 9.54 6.52
C LEU A 12 -0.15 9.38 7.28
N PHE A 13 -0.19 8.44 8.22
CA PHE A 13 -1.30 8.24 9.16
C PHE A 13 -0.88 8.67 10.56
N HIS A 14 -1.76 9.38 11.25
CA HIS A 14 -1.54 9.87 12.61
C HIS A 14 -2.75 9.53 13.49
N SER A 15 -2.53 9.27 14.78
CA SER A 15 -3.59 8.92 15.73
C SER A 15 -4.70 9.96 15.80
N ASN A 16 -4.34 11.24 15.66
CA ASN A 16 -5.25 12.37 15.78
C ASN A 16 -5.76 12.87 14.43
N ASN A 17 -5.46 12.19 13.32
CA ASN A 17 -5.83 12.67 12.00
C ASN A 17 -7.34 12.47 11.74
N THR A 18 -8.14 13.38 12.30
CA THR A 18 -9.41 13.84 11.71
C THR A 18 -9.10 14.55 10.40
N MET A 19 -8.70 13.78 9.39
CA MET A 19 -8.38 14.29 8.05
C MET A 19 -9.64 14.86 7.39
N ALA A 20 -9.46 15.91 6.60
CA ALA A 20 -10.47 16.41 5.67
C ALA A 20 -11.13 15.22 4.96
N LYS A 21 -12.41 15.01 5.23
CA LYS A 21 -13.20 13.97 4.58
C LYS A 21 -13.67 14.54 3.25
N SER A 22 -13.59 13.75 2.18
CA SER A 22 -14.29 14.13 0.97
C SER A 22 -15.80 14.13 1.25
N GLN A 23 -16.46 15.27 1.07
CA GLN A 23 -17.93 15.36 1.11
C GLN A 23 -18.55 14.96 -0.22
N THR A 24 -17.74 14.78 -1.26
CA THR A 24 -18.20 14.43 -2.61
C THR A 24 -17.83 13.00 -2.97
N PRO A 25 -18.67 12.31 -3.77
CA PRO A 25 -18.33 11.01 -4.34
C PRO A 25 -17.37 11.13 -5.54
N CYS A 26 -17.20 12.33 -6.09
CA CYS A 26 -16.42 12.60 -7.30
C CYS A 26 -14.94 12.27 -7.12
N ARG A 27 -14.32 11.78 -8.20
CA ARG A 27 -12.87 11.59 -8.30
C ARG A 27 -12.22 12.81 -8.96
N PHE A 28 -10.93 13.01 -8.72
CA PHE A 28 -10.19 14.12 -9.31
C PHE A 28 -8.82 13.67 -9.84
N VAL A 29 -8.36 14.31 -10.91
CA VAL A 29 -7.00 14.14 -11.44
C VAL A 29 -6.13 15.26 -10.87
N SER A 30 -4.96 14.94 -10.34
CA SER A 30 -4.08 15.91 -9.67
C SER A 30 -3.49 16.99 -10.61
N SER A 31 -3.64 16.83 -11.93
CA SER A 31 -3.34 17.88 -12.91
C SER A 31 -4.49 18.89 -12.94
N ARG A 32 -4.31 20.03 -12.26
CA ARG A 32 -5.12 21.27 -12.36
C ARG A 32 -6.58 21.06 -12.83
N TYR A 33 -7.49 20.93 -11.86
CA TYR A 33 -8.90 21.34 -11.99
C TYR A 33 -9.72 20.76 -13.15
N GLU A 34 -9.54 19.50 -13.53
CA GLU A 34 -10.57 18.80 -14.31
C GLU A 34 -11.21 17.70 -13.44
N PHE A 35 -12.48 17.95 -13.08
CA PHE A 35 -13.36 16.94 -12.50
C PHE A 35 -13.73 15.94 -13.59
N GLU A 36 -12.84 15.00 -13.87
CA GLU A 36 -13.26 13.81 -14.60
C GLU A 36 -14.01 12.93 -13.58
N CYS A 37 -15.33 12.85 -13.74
CA CYS A 37 -16.12 11.75 -13.22
C CYS A 37 -16.28 10.74 -14.36
N PRO A 38 -15.24 9.96 -14.73
CA PRO A 38 -15.38 8.96 -15.78
C PRO A 38 -16.46 7.97 -15.34
N ALA A 39 -17.39 7.67 -16.23
CA ALA A 39 -18.39 6.64 -16.01
C ALA A 39 -17.66 5.32 -15.73
N GLU A 40 -17.98 4.67 -14.61
CA GLU A 40 -17.37 3.38 -14.24
C GLU A 40 -17.90 2.29 -15.18
N ASN A 41 -17.17 2.02 -16.25
CA ASN A 41 -17.30 0.76 -16.97
C ASN A 41 -16.39 -0.27 -16.29
N THR A 42 -16.69 -0.62 -15.05
CA THR A 42 -15.98 -1.71 -14.37
C THR A 42 -16.62 -3.04 -14.79
N PRO A 43 -15.86 -4.01 -15.32
CA PRO A 43 -16.39 -5.32 -15.68
C PRO A 43 -17.09 -6.02 -14.50
N GLU A 44 -18.06 -6.88 -14.81
CA GLU A 44 -18.79 -7.66 -13.80
C GLU A 44 -17.81 -8.49 -12.95
N GLY A 45 -17.97 -8.44 -11.62
CA GLY A 45 -17.08 -9.10 -10.66
C GLY A 45 -15.86 -8.27 -10.21
N LEU A 46 -15.54 -7.17 -10.90
CA LEU A 46 -14.52 -6.21 -10.50
C LEU A 46 -15.14 -4.99 -9.83
N GLN A 47 -14.42 -4.38 -8.90
CA GLN A 47 -14.77 -3.10 -8.30
C GLN A 47 -13.51 -2.24 -8.18
N SER A 48 -13.62 -0.98 -8.60
CA SER A 48 -12.54 -0.01 -8.46
C SER A 48 -12.37 0.43 -7.00
N ARG A 49 -11.18 0.24 -6.44
CA ARG A 49 -10.82 0.72 -5.10
C ARG A 49 -9.54 1.54 -5.13
N SER A 50 -9.47 2.51 -4.23
CA SER A 50 -8.28 3.32 -4.02
C SER A 50 -7.17 2.52 -3.36
N LEU A 51 -5.92 2.81 -3.73
CA LEU A 51 -4.74 2.34 -2.99
C LEU A 51 -4.63 2.93 -1.57
N SER A 52 -5.40 3.97 -1.25
CA SER A 52 -5.38 4.57 0.09
C SER A 52 -5.91 3.62 1.16
N ALA A 53 -5.21 3.54 2.28
CA ALA A 53 -5.65 2.73 3.41
C ALA A 53 -6.87 3.31 4.14
N ASN A 54 -7.27 4.55 3.83
CA ASN A 54 -8.48 5.16 4.37
C ASN A 54 -9.36 5.71 3.26
N PRO A 55 -10.45 4.99 2.88
CA PRO A 55 -11.31 5.40 1.78
C PRO A 55 -12.06 6.72 2.03
N LYS A 56 -12.04 7.24 3.26
CA LYS A 56 -12.69 8.51 3.63
C LYS A 56 -11.80 9.73 3.40
N LYS A 57 -10.49 9.54 3.19
CA LYS A 57 -9.57 10.66 2.90
C LYS A 57 -9.86 11.25 1.53
N VAL A 58 -9.63 12.56 1.38
CA VAL A 58 -9.66 13.24 0.08
C VAL A 58 -8.72 12.57 -0.92
N LEU A 59 -7.52 12.18 -0.49
CA LEU A 59 -6.56 11.47 -1.36
C LEU A 59 -7.13 10.17 -1.95
N ALA A 60 -8.00 9.47 -1.22
CA ALA A 60 -8.65 8.25 -1.72
C ALA A 60 -9.61 8.50 -2.90
N ARG A 61 -9.87 9.76 -3.25
CA ARG A 61 -10.66 10.16 -4.42
C ARG A 61 -9.81 10.55 -5.63
N ILE A 62 -8.49 10.49 -5.54
CA ILE A 62 -7.64 10.67 -6.71
C ILE A 62 -7.97 9.55 -7.73
N ALA A 63 -8.26 9.93 -8.97
CA ALA A 63 -8.67 9.00 -10.03
C ALA A 63 -7.55 8.04 -10.41
N THR A 64 -6.32 8.54 -10.48
CA THR A 64 -5.13 7.77 -10.92
C THR A 64 -4.69 6.69 -9.93
N ILE A 65 -5.21 6.66 -8.71
CA ILE A 65 -4.90 5.61 -7.71
C ILE A 65 -6.08 4.65 -7.49
N GLN A 66 -7.10 4.75 -8.34
CA GLN A 66 -8.19 3.78 -8.37
C GLN A 66 -7.75 2.62 -9.24
N VAL A 67 -7.84 1.42 -8.68
CA VAL A 67 -7.40 0.20 -9.34
C VAL A 67 -8.57 -0.78 -9.30
N PRO A 68 -8.90 -1.45 -10.42
CA PRO A 68 -9.92 -2.47 -10.44
C PRO A 68 -9.41 -3.74 -9.74
N TRP A 69 -10.20 -4.24 -8.78
CA TRP A 69 -9.91 -5.47 -8.05
C TRP A 69 -11.11 -6.41 -8.06
N SER A 70 -10.89 -7.73 -7.98
CA SER A 70 -11.98 -8.67 -7.68
C SER A 70 -12.71 -8.25 -6.40
N THR A 71 -14.03 -8.31 -6.42
CA THR A 71 -14.85 -8.08 -5.22
C THR A 71 -14.44 -8.94 -4.03
N ARG A 72 -13.96 -10.17 -4.28
CA ARG A 72 -13.45 -11.07 -3.26
C ARG A 72 -12.05 -10.70 -2.77
N PHE A 73 -11.20 -10.16 -3.65
CA PHE A 73 -9.92 -9.57 -3.25
C PHE A 73 -10.14 -8.42 -2.28
N ILE A 74 -11.14 -7.59 -2.54
CA ILE A 74 -11.45 -6.44 -1.69
C ILE A 74 -11.81 -6.89 -0.27
N SER A 75 -12.77 -7.81 -0.14
CA SER A 75 -13.24 -8.25 1.18
C SER A 75 -12.23 -9.13 1.92
N ALA A 76 -11.45 -9.96 1.21
CA ALA A 76 -10.47 -10.86 1.84
C ALA A 76 -9.14 -10.17 2.19
N VAL A 77 -8.68 -9.22 1.37
CA VAL A 77 -7.34 -8.61 1.47
C VAL A 77 -7.40 -7.12 1.74
N LEU A 78 -8.02 -6.32 0.86
CA LEU A 78 -7.91 -4.86 0.96
C LEU A 78 -8.58 -4.29 2.21
N ASP A 79 -9.80 -4.71 2.50
CA ASP A 79 -10.55 -4.21 3.66
C ASP A 79 -9.83 -4.58 4.97
N PRO A 80 -9.40 -5.83 5.22
CA PRO A 80 -8.60 -6.17 6.40
C PRO A 80 -7.25 -5.47 6.46
N LEU A 81 -6.53 -5.31 5.33
CA LEU A 81 -5.25 -4.62 5.29
C LEU A 81 -5.41 -3.12 5.63
N ASN A 82 -6.50 -2.50 5.15
CA ASN A 82 -6.85 -1.13 5.47
C ASN A 82 -7.22 -0.96 6.94
N GLU A 83 -8.04 -1.86 7.48
CA GLU A 83 -8.40 -1.88 8.90
C GLU A 83 -7.16 -2.03 9.78
N TYR A 84 -6.29 -3.01 9.47
CA TYR A 84 -5.03 -3.22 10.17
C TYR A 84 -4.18 -1.95 10.15
N THR A 85 -3.98 -1.33 8.98
CA THR A 85 -3.20 -0.09 8.82
C THR A 85 -3.76 1.04 9.70
N LEU A 86 -5.09 1.18 9.76
CA LEU A 86 -5.75 2.18 10.59
C LEU A 86 -5.61 1.90 12.09
N THR A 87 -5.76 0.64 12.50
CA THR A 87 -5.61 0.21 13.89
C THR A 87 -4.19 0.48 14.40
N ILE A 88 -3.16 0.03 13.68
CA ILE A 88 -1.77 0.29 14.08
C ILE A 88 -1.42 1.78 14.08
N SER A 89 -2.05 2.58 13.19
CA SER A 89 -1.80 4.02 13.18
C SER A 89 -2.33 4.74 14.42
N LYS A 90 -3.40 4.20 15.03
CA LYS A 90 -3.95 4.69 16.30
C LYS A 90 -3.09 4.23 17.47
N GLU A 91 -2.71 2.96 17.50
CA GLU A 91 -1.95 2.36 18.60
C GLU A 91 -0.51 2.87 18.67
N LEU A 92 0.17 2.99 17.54
CA LEU A 92 1.57 3.42 17.45
C LEU A 92 1.71 4.95 17.26
N GLY A 93 0.59 5.67 17.26
CA GLY A 93 0.55 7.12 17.11
C GLY A 93 0.76 7.63 15.69
N ARG A 94 1.65 6.99 14.91
CA ARG A 94 1.89 7.35 13.50
C ARG A 94 2.51 6.18 12.73
N VAL A 95 2.11 6.09 11.47
CA VAL A 95 2.59 5.08 10.50
C VAL A 95 2.68 5.72 9.12
N ILE A 96 3.79 5.49 8.42
CA ILE A 96 3.89 5.73 6.98
C ILE A 96 3.40 4.48 6.25
N SER A 97 2.50 4.63 5.30
CA SER A 97 2.02 3.55 4.43
C SER A 97 2.40 3.86 3.00
N ILE A 98 3.10 2.92 2.36
CA ILE A 98 3.44 2.96 0.94
C ILE A 98 2.65 1.83 0.28
N THR A 99 1.61 2.15 -0.49
CA THR A 99 0.78 1.14 -1.16
C THR A 99 0.92 1.29 -2.66
N GLY A 100 1.11 0.19 -3.38
CA GLY A 100 1.22 0.22 -4.82
C GLY A 100 0.82 -1.07 -5.51
N THR A 101 0.87 -1.04 -6.83
CA THR A 101 0.60 -2.17 -7.72
C THR A 101 1.89 -2.70 -8.33
N ALA A 102 1.90 -4.00 -8.63
CA ALA A 102 3.01 -4.65 -9.31
C ALA A 102 2.53 -5.62 -10.40
N TYR A 103 3.40 -5.84 -11.38
CA TYR A 103 3.19 -6.66 -12.57
C TYR A 103 4.31 -7.69 -12.63
N ASP A 104 3.96 -8.94 -12.41
CA ASP A 104 4.82 -10.13 -12.38
C ASP A 104 3.95 -11.31 -12.83
N TYR A 105 3.63 -11.33 -14.13
CA TYR A 105 2.81 -12.37 -14.75
C TYR A 105 3.61 -13.63 -15.08
N ASN A 106 4.95 -13.53 -15.12
CA ASN A 106 5.84 -14.67 -15.33
C ASN A 106 6.24 -15.37 -14.00
N TYR A 107 5.88 -14.77 -12.86
CA TYR A 107 6.11 -15.27 -11.50
C TYR A 107 7.59 -15.41 -11.13
N ASP A 108 8.45 -14.54 -11.66
CA ASP A 108 9.88 -14.54 -11.36
C ASP A 108 10.25 -13.63 -10.16
N GLY A 109 9.27 -12.89 -9.62
CA GLY A 109 9.45 -11.98 -8.48
C GLY A 109 10.12 -10.65 -8.86
N ILE A 110 10.23 -10.35 -10.14
CA ILE A 110 10.80 -9.13 -10.71
C ILE A 110 9.71 -8.40 -11.50
N ALA A 111 9.75 -7.07 -11.47
CA ALA A 111 8.80 -6.28 -12.25
C ALA A 111 8.92 -6.57 -13.76
N ASP A 112 7.80 -6.92 -14.38
CA ASP A 112 7.67 -7.08 -15.82
C ASP A 112 7.98 -5.78 -16.57
N GLU A 113 8.57 -5.90 -17.77
CA GLU A 113 8.76 -4.78 -18.68
C GLU A 113 7.43 -4.29 -19.27
N ASP A 114 6.51 -5.21 -19.59
CA ASP A 114 5.19 -4.89 -20.13
C ASP A 114 4.14 -4.88 -19.00
N LYS A 115 3.81 -3.67 -18.54
CA LYS A 115 2.93 -3.43 -17.39
C LYS A 115 1.49 -3.18 -17.80
N LYS A 116 1.05 -3.71 -18.95
CA LYS A 116 -0.30 -3.49 -19.46
C LYS A 116 -1.33 -4.34 -18.71
N GLY A 117 -2.49 -3.75 -18.49
CA GLY A 117 -3.69 -4.47 -18.04
C GLY A 117 -3.88 -4.38 -16.54
N SER A 118 -4.44 -5.44 -15.94
CA SER A 118 -4.75 -5.43 -14.50
C SER A 118 -3.55 -5.87 -13.68
N PRO A 119 -3.20 -5.17 -12.60
CA PRO A 119 -2.02 -5.53 -11.81
C PRO A 119 -2.13 -6.95 -11.27
N SER A 120 -1.02 -7.67 -11.37
CA SER A 120 -0.87 -9.02 -10.83
C SER A 120 -0.81 -9.05 -9.29
N HIS A 121 -0.33 -7.96 -8.68
CA HIS A 121 -0.11 -7.88 -7.25
C HIS A 121 -0.44 -6.49 -6.67
N LEU A 122 -0.82 -6.48 -5.40
CA LEU A 122 -0.82 -5.31 -4.53
C LEU A 122 0.32 -5.46 -3.52
N TYR A 123 1.12 -4.43 -3.30
CA TYR A 123 2.04 -4.38 -2.18
C TYR A 123 1.70 -3.26 -1.21
N ARG A 124 2.06 -3.45 0.07
CA ARG A 124 2.02 -2.39 1.08
C ARG A 124 3.22 -2.49 2.01
N VAL A 125 3.93 -1.39 2.20
CA VAL A 125 4.99 -1.25 3.19
C VAL A 125 4.53 -0.28 4.27
N LEU A 126 4.54 -0.73 5.52
CA LEU A 126 4.23 0.08 6.69
C LEU A 126 5.52 0.36 7.44
N VAL A 127 5.78 1.63 7.75
CA VAL A 127 6.96 2.08 8.49
C VAL A 127 6.52 2.83 9.74
N THR A 128 7.13 2.49 10.88
CA THR A 128 6.86 3.12 12.18
C THR A 128 8.13 3.28 13.02
N CYS A 129 8.00 4.00 14.13
CA CYS A 129 9.09 4.31 15.05
C CYS A 129 8.78 3.84 16.46
N ALA A 130 9.61 2.97 17.02
CA ALA A 130 9.41 2.47 18.38
C ALA A 130 9.63 3.55 19.47
N THR A 131 10.55 4.50 19.24
CA THR A 131 10.89 5.54 20.24
C THR A 131 10.42 6.95 19.82
N GLY A 132 9.42 7.01 18.95
CA GLY A 132 8.83 8.27 18.49
C GLY A 132 9.48 8.90 17.25
N TRP A 133 8.78 9.88 16.71
CA TRP A 133 9.07 10.51 15.43
C TRP A 133 9.93 11.76 15.56
N ALA A 134 10.68 12.07 14.51
CA ALA A 134 11.33 13.36 14.33
C ALA A 134 10.27 14.47 14.15
N PRO A 135 10.63 15.75 14.36
CA PRO A 135 9.68 16.87 14.27
C PRO A 135 9.02 17.02 12.91
N ASP A 136 9.74 16.70 11.83
CA ASP A 136 9.22 16.71 10.46
C ASP A 136 8.19 15.62 10.20
N GLY A 137 8.25 14.54 11.00
CA GLY A 137 7.33 13.44 10.92
C GLY A 137 7.61 12.38 9.87
N PHE A 138 8.73 12.48 9.15
CA PHE A 138 9.08 11.60 8.04
C PHE A 138 10.15 10.57 8.40
N ALA A 139 10.83 10.76 9.54
CA ALA A 139 11.83 9.84 10.05
C ALA A 139 11.64 9.59 11.56
N CYS A 140 12.28 8.54 12.06
CA CYS A 140 12.35 8.30 13.51
C CYS A 140 13.36 9.22 14.16
N ARG A 141 13.07 9.66 15.40
CA ARG A 141 14.02 10.48 16.17
C ARG A 141 15.33 9.74 16.40
N ASN A 142 15.23 8.45 16.70
CA ASN A 142 16.34 7.52 16.67
C ASN A 142 16.17 6.61 15.43
N PRO A 143 17.06 6.71 14.42
CA PRO A 143 16.98 5.87 13.23
C PRO A 143 17.04 4.36 13.50
N TRP A 144 17.64 3.95 14.64
CA TRP A 144 17.70 2.55 15.07
C TRP A 144 16.37 2.01 15.63
N SER A 145 15.39 2.90 15.84
CA SER A 145 14.05 2.54 16.28
C SER A 145 13.05 2.34 15.14
N SER A 146 13.49 2.55 13.89
CA SER A 146 12.68 2.32 12.69
C SER A 146 12.29 0.84 12.60
N ARG A 147 11.03 0.58 12.29
CA ARG A 147 10.48 -0.75 12.02
C ARG A 147 9.70 -0.71 10.72
N ALA A 148 9.83 -1.76 9.92
CA ALA A 148 9.08 -1.94 8.69
C ALA A 148 8.39 -3.30 8.68
N ILE A 149 7.19 -3.36 8.12
CA ILE A 149 6.53 -4.60 7.70
C ILE A 149 6.03 -4.40 6.28
N ALA A 150 6.27 -5.37 5.43
CA ALA A 150 5.85 -5.33 4.04
C ALA A 150 4.93 -6.51 3.73
N PHE A 151 4.06 -6.31 2.75
CA PHE A 151 3.13 -7.30 2.26
C PHE A 151 3.13 -7.30 0.73
N ILE A 152 2.98 -8.47 0.14
CA ILE A 152 2.74 -8.66 -1.30
C ILE A 152 1.58 -9.65 -1.45
N PHE A 153 0.48 -9.18 -2.01
CA PHE A 153 -0.72 -9.98 -2.24
C PHE A 153 -0.91 -10.19 -3.75
N PRO A 154 -1.03 -11.42 -4.23
CA PRO A 154 -1.45 -11.68 -5.60
C PRO A 154 -2.90 -11.24 -5.78
N HIS A 155 -3.25 -10.74 -6.96
CA HIS A 155 -4.61 -10.39 -7.33
C HIS A 155 -5.44 -11.66 -7.52
N MET A 156 -5.89 -12.21 -6.40
CA MET A 156 -6.63 -13.47 -6.29
C MET A 156 -8.14 -13.23 -6.23
N ASP A 157 -8.93 -14.22 -6.68
CA ASP A 157 -10.39 -14.18 -6.57
C ASP A 157 -10.89 -14.67 -5.19
N GLY A 158 -10.34 -14.05 -4.14
CA GLY A 158 -10.56 -14.43 -2.74
C GLY A 158 -9.58 -15.48 -2.23
N ASP A 159 -9.65 -15.74 -0.92
CA ASP A 159 -8.78 -16.71 -0.26
C ASP A 159 -9.24 -18.15 -0.48
N ALA A 160 -8.42 -18.91 -1.21
CA ALA A 160 -8.66 -20.33 -1.48
C ALA A 160 -8.58 -21.21 -0.21
N ASN A 161 -7.87 -20.74 0.83
CA ASN A 161 -7.65 -21.49 2.06
C ASN A 161 -8.64 -21.12 3.19
N CYS A 162 -9.54 -20.16 2.96
CA CYS A 162 -10.54 -19.70 3.92
C CYS A 162 -9.95 -19.29 5.30
N LEU A 163 -8.73 -18.76 5.31
CA LEU A 163 -8.03 -18.31 6.50
C LEU A 163 -8.70 -17.08 7.12
N PRO A 164 -8.63 -16.94 8.45
CA PRO A 164 -8.95 -15.69 9.11
C PRO A 164 -8.09 -14.55 8.55
N SER A 165 -8.67 -13.36 8.42
CA SER A 165 -8.00 -12.24 7.74
C SER A 165 -6.62 -11.91 8.33
N ARG A 166 -6.44 -12.00 9.65
CA ARG A 166 -5.13 -11.74 10.30
C ARG A 166 -4.07 -12.77 9.91
N GLU A 167 -4.45 -14.04 9.76
CA GLU A 167 -3.56 -15.11 9.34
C GLU A 167 -3.21 -14.96 7.86
N LEU A 168 -4.17 -14.59 7.02
CA LEU A 168 -3.95 -14.26 5.62
C LEU A 168 -2.95 -13.11 5.45
N LEU A 169 -3.14 -12.01 6.20
CA LEU A 169 -2.20 -10.88 6.18
C LEU A 169 -0.80 -11.31 6.59
N LEU A 170 -0.68 -12.14 7.63
CA LEU A 170 0.62 -12.64 8.10
C LEU A 170 1.29 -13.56 7.06
N GLN A 171 0.52 -14.44 6.41
CA GLN A 171 1.03 -15.36 5.40
C GLN A 171 1.64 -14.62 4.20
N TYR A 172 1.07 -13.49 3.80
CA TYR A 172 1.54 -12.67 2.70
C TYR A 172 2.48 -11.53 3.13
N THR A 173 3.08 -11.65 4.32
CA THR A 173 4.21 -10.80 4.69
C THR A 173 5.39 -11.08 3.77
N ALA A 174 6.09 -10.02 3.40
CA ALA A 174 7.25 -10.06 2.53
C ALA A 174 8.37 -9.19 3.12
N ARG A 175 9.56 -9.28 2.54
CA ARG A 175 10.63 -8.33 2.84
C ARG A 175 10.37 -7.04 2.06
N VAL A 176 10.84 -5.90 2.56
CA VAL A 176 10.81 -4.65 1.75
C VAL A 176 11.60 -4.86 0.46
N LYS A 177 12.67 -5.67 0.49
CA LYS A 177 13.45 -6.00 -0.70
C LYS A 177 12.64 -6.73 -1.78
N ASP A 178 11.70 -7.59 -1.40
CA ASP A 178 10.83 -8.28 -2.35
C ASP A 178 9.89 -7.27 -3.02
N VAL A 179 9.39 -6.30 -2.26
CA VAL A 179 8.59 -5.19 -2.81
C VAL A 179 9.41 -4.37 -3.81
N GLU A 180 10.67 -4.08 -3.51
CA GLU A 180 11.53 -3.35 -4.44
C GLU A 180 11.73 -4.09 -5.77
N MET A 181 11.90 -5.42 -5.70
CA MET A 181 12.11 -6.25 -6.88
C MET A 181 10.84 -6.33 -7.74
N ILE A 182 9.70 -6.67 -7.14
CA ILE A 182 8.44 -6.87 -7.87
C ILE A 182 7.83 -5.56 -8.38
N SER A 183 8.14 -4.43 -7.74
CA SER A 183 7.68 -3.10 -8.20
C SER A 183 8.66 -2.41 -9.16
N GLY A 184 9.92 -2.84 -9.19
CA GLY A 184 10.99 -2.16 -9.91
C GLY A 184 11.36 -0.80 -9.30
N MET A 185 10.96 -0.53 -8.06
CA MET A 185 11.21 0.72 -7.35
C MET A 185 12.18 0.51 -6.18
N ASN A 186 13.00 1.51 -5.87
CA ASN A 186 13.82 1.51 -4.66
C ASN A 186 13.08 2.26 -3.55
N ILE A 187 12.90 1.63 -2.39
CA ILE A 187 12.24 2.26 -1.24
C ILE A 187 13.32 2.88 -0.38
N ASP A 188 13.42 4.20 -0.39
CA ASP A 188 14.28 4.92 0.54
C ASP A 188 13.62 5.00 1.93
N LEU A 189 14.43 4.89 2.98
CA LEU A 189 13.99 5.03 4.38
C LEU A 189 14.70 6.25 4.97
N PRO A 190 14.11 7.45 4.85
CA PRO A 190 14.76 8.70 5.23
C PRO A 190 15.29 8.69 6.66
N GLY A 191 16.52 9.16 6.82
CA GLY A 191 17.20 9.24 8.13
C GLY A 191 17.74 7.91 8.65
N VAL A 192 17.49 6.77 7.98
CA VAL A 192 18.03 5.46 8.38
C VAL A 192 19.43 5.24 7.77
N PRO A 193 20.47 4.95 8.59
CA PRO A 193 21.80 4.63 8.07
C PRO A 193 21.79 3.44 7.10
N PRO A 194 22.65 3.40 6.07
CA PRO A 194 22.59 2.38 5.02
C PRO A 194 22.64 0.93 5.51
N SER A 195 23.48 0.63 6.51
CA SER A 195 23.58 -0.72 7.09
C SER A 195 22.29 -1.13 7.81
N HIS A 196 21.64 -0.18 8.50
CA HIS A 196 20.35 -0.44 9.14
C HIS A 196 19.21 -0.52 8.12
N ALA A 197 19.23 0.33 7.08
CA ALA A 197 18.26 0.27 6.01
C ALA A 197 18.31 -1.08 5.30
N LEU A 198 19.51 -1.62 5.04
CA LEU A 198 19.67 -2.97 4.48
C LEU A 198 19.09 -4.04 5.42
N HIS A 199 19.34 -3.94 6.73
CA HIS A 199 18.76 -4.86 7.71
C HIS A 199 17.23 -4.82 7.69
N LEU A 200 16.63 -3.63 7.72
CA LEU A 200 15.18 -3.46 7.63
C LEU A 200 14.62 -4.00 6.30
N LYS A 201 15.35 -3.81 5.21
CA LYS A 201 14.91 -4.27 3.88
C LYS A 201 14.92 -5.78 3.74
N MET A 202 15.84 -6.46 4.42
CA MET A 202 16.00 -7.91 4.35
C MET A 202 15.22 -8.65 5.45
N ASN A 203 14.74 -7.95 6.47
CA ASN A 203 13.97 -8.54 7.56
C ASN A 203 12.59 -9.01 7.05
N LEU A 204 12.24 -10.25 7.40
CA LEU A 204 10.91 -10.80 7.19
C LEU A 204 10.15 -10.80 8.52
N ALA A 205 8.98 -10.16 8.55
CA ALA A 205 8.15 -10.13 9.73
C ALA A 205 7.49 -11.50 9.96
N THR A 206 7.74 -12.13 11.10
CA THR A 206 7.12 -13.42 11.48
C THR A 206 5.87 -13.24 12.34
N GLN A 207 5.51 -11.99 12.64
CA GLN A 207 4.29 -11.61 13.35
C GLN A 207 3.87 -10.21 12.92
N LEU A 208 2.56 -9.96 12.94
CA LEU A 208 2.02 -8.61 12.84
C LEU A 208 2.28 -7.82 14.13
N TRP A 209 2.28 -6.49 14.04
CA TRP A 209 2.46 -5.62 15.20
C TRP A 209 1.26 -5.67 16.15
#